data_AF-A0A8T2JFK9-F1
#
_entry.id   AF-A0A8T2JFK9-F1
#
_cell.length_a   1.000
_cell.length_b   1.000
_cell.length_c   1.000
_cell.angle_alpha   90.00
_cell.angle_beta   90.00
_cell.angle_gamma   90.00
#
_symmetry.space_group_name_H-M   'P 1'
#
loop_
_entity.id
_entity.type
_entity.pdbx_description
1 polymer ?
#
loop_
_entity_poly.entity_id
_entity_poly.type
_entity_poly.pdbx_seq_one_letter_code
_entity_poly.pdbx_strand_id
1 'polypeptide(L)'
;MSGTKGRAKKKASSYEPCPDNQPVRTSGRQVKKRANDSFEEDEDFLEKKYRKCEKAGCTAACPVCFASAAERCAKNGYTSRWYHLSCGEHFCNECFDHYYRSHKDGYEIFASWKRIWTSNGKSEPSPKAFMADQQLPYWVQCTKPECGKWRQLTKESQLTMHMAKTYRCGMKLNNSVKTEASDHCSLPEDLRVSEVSTHSWYSMLILPPLLKDSPAAQLLVAYYPDCVGMSPSCTSTNRLLGESHTDQLDHCKGASSSAVASGINQYFQPFYQPNECGKALCVRPDVMELDELYEFPEYSRDPTMYLALRNLILALWHINCKELLTPQTCAYNIMVRGLVRIRCVQEIERILYFMTRKGLVNTGVLSVSPGQYLLPKEYHNKSVIVIGAGPAGLAAARQLHNFGIKVMVLEARDRIGGRVWDDTPFKGVTVGRGAQIVNGCINNPVSIMCEQIGITMRKLKEKCDLIQEGGRLTDPAIDNRMDFHFNAILDVVAEWRKDKTQLQDAPLGDKIQEICKAFVEESGIQFSEMEEKVLQFHLSNLEYACGSNLHEVSARSWDHNEFFAQFAGDHTMLTSGYSVIIDRLAAGLDIRLKSPIRNIDYAGQEVCLTAVDGKTFTAQKVLVTVPVALLQKGAVQ
;
A
#
# COMPACT_ATOMS: atom_id res chain seq x y z
N MET A 1 44.15 -26.54 23.84
CA MET A 1 44.99 -27.75 23.62
C MET A 1 44.05 -28.85 23.13
N SER A 2 44.04 -29.26 21.85
CA SER A 2 45.02 -30.13 21.15
C SER A 2 45.13 -31.53 21.80
N GLY A 3 44.85 -32.64 21.12
CA GLY A 3 44.36 -32.82 19.74
C GLY A 3 44.43 -34.30 19.26
N THR A 4 44.35 -34.51 17.93
CA THR A 4 44.82 -35.69 17.15
C THR A 4 44.23 -37.08 17.47
N LYS A 5 43.47 -37.72 16.57
CA LYS A 5 43.89 -38.43 15.32
C LYS A 5 44.82 -39.64 15.54
N GLY A 6 44.33 -40.85 15.22
CA GLY A 6 45.15 -42.08 15.08
C GLY A 6 44.39 -43.17 14.30
N ARG A 7 44.99 -43.69 13.22
CA ARG A 7 44.35 -44.58 12.22
C ARG A 7 45.24 -45.83 12.04
N ALA A 8 44.64 -47.03 11.86
CA ALA A 8 44.94 -47.98 10.74
C ALA A 8 45.04 -49.50 11.05
N LYS A 9 44.41 -50.32 10.16
CA LYS A 9 44.80 -51.68 9.66
C LYS A 9 44.77 -52.83 10.69
N LYS A 10 44.57 -54.13 10.37
CA LYS A 10 44.43 -55.00 9.15
C LYS A 10 43.59 -56.25 9.59
N LYS A 11 43.13 -57.24 8.80
CA LYS A 11 43.21 -57.61 7.35
C LYS A 11 41.79 -58.01 6.85
N ALA A 12 41.60 -59.07 6.03
CA ALA A 12 40.32 -59.50 5.44
C ALA A 12 40.38 -60.90 4.74
N SER A 13 39.21 -61.56 4.58
CA SER A 13 38.87 -62.65 3.61
C SER A 13 37.33 -62.65 3.37
N SER A 14 36.73 -63.07 2.25
CA SER A 14 37.26 -63.67 1.01
C SER A 14 36.21 -63.67 -0.14
N TYR A 15 36.69 -63.32 -1.34
CA TYR A 15 36.23 -63.73 -2.69
C TYR A 15 34.85 -63.34 -3.27
N GLU A 16 34.88 -63.21 -4.60
CA GLU A 16 33.97 -62.56 -5.57
C GLU A 16 33.65 -63.60 -6.70
N PRO A 17 32.87 -63.35 -7.80
CA PRO A 17 32.96 -62.17 -8.68
C PRO A 17 31.68 -61.60 -9.33
N CYS A 18 31.84 -60.41 -9.93
CA CYS A 18 30.93 -59.71 -10.86
C CYS A 18 31.00 -60.34 -12.29
N PRO A 19 30.30 -59.87 -13.36
CA PRO A 19 30.47 -58.50 -13.92
C PRO A 19 29.18 -57.83 -14.47
N ASP A 20 29.19 -56.63 -15.06
CA ASP A 20 29.80 -55.31 -14.77
C ASP A 20 29.50 -54.37 -15.98
N ASN A 21 29.52 -53.06 -15.74
CA ASN A 21 29.83 -51.95 -16.69
C ASN A 21 28.84 -51.43 -17.78
N GLN A 22 28.47 -50.15 -17.60
CA GLN A 22 28.42 -49.14 -18.67
C GLN A 22 29.85 -48.75 -19.12
N PRO A 23 30.03 -48.13 -20.31
CA PRO A 23 30.74 -46.83 -20.28
C PRO A 23 30.40 -45.78 -21.39
N VAL A 24 30.42 -44.51 -20.97
CA VAL A 24 31.15 -43.35 -21.58
C VAL A 24 30.68 -42.70 -22.90
N ARG A 25 30.82 -41.35 -22.92
CA ARG A 25 30.63 -40.41 -24.05
C ARG A 25 31.74 -40.49 -25.11
N THR A 26 31.39 -40.26 -26.37
CA THR A 26 32.31 -39.71 -27.40
C THR A 26 31.60 -38.75 -28.35
N SER A 27 32.36 -37.79 -28.90
CA SER A 27 31.94 -36.84 -29.93
C SER A 27 32.19 -37.39 -31.34
N GLY A 28 31.26 -37.15 -32.27
CA GLY A 28 31.40 -37.60 -33.66
C GLY A 28 30.56 -36.75 -34.63
N ARG A 29 31.15 -36.35 -35.76
CA ARG A 29 30.59 -35.40 -36.75
C ARG A 29 30.62 -36.03 -38.15
N GLN A 30 29.50 -36.56 -38.64
CA GLN A 30 29.29 -36.95 -40.04
C GLN A 30 27.84 -36.57 -40.43
N VAL A 31 27.59 -35.64 -41.36
CA VAL A 31 27.74 -35.67 -42.83
C VAL A 31 26.62 -36.46 -43.53
N LYS A 32 25.98 -35.78 -44.50
CA LYS A 32 24.79 -36.20 -45.25
C LYS A 32 24.98 -37.52 -46.02
N LYS A 33 23.89 -38.28 -46.16
CA LYS A 33 23.65 -39.13 -47.34
C LYS A 33 22.27 -38.81 -47.91
N ARG A 34 22.18 -38.60 -49.24
CA ARG A 34 20.93 -38.44 -49.99
C ARG A 34 20.44 -39.82 -50.43
N ALA A 35 19.13 -40.00 -50.54
CA ALA A 35 18.48 -40.97 -51.41
C ALA A 35 17.18 -40.35 -51.96
N ASN A 36 17.09 -40.25 -53.29
CA ASN A 36 15.85 -40.24 -54.07
C ASN A 36 15.29 -41.68 -54.09
N ASP A 37 14.07 -42.00 -54.49
CA ASP A 37 12.83 -41.26 -54.81
C ASP A 37 11.68 -42.29 -54.67
N SER A 38 10.48 -41.85 -54.30
CA SER A 38 9.24 -42.55 -54.68
C SER A 38 8.07 -41.58 -54.60
N PHE A 39 7.53 -41.23 -55.76
CA PHE A 39 6.28 -40.48 -55.86
C PHE A 39 5.12 -41.45 -55.60
N GLU A 40 4.35 -41.20 -54.55
CA GLU A 40 2.98 -41.71 -54.42
C GLU A 40 2.07 -40.48 -54.25
N GLU A 41 1.08 -40.38 -55.14
CA GLU A 41 0.13 -39.27 -55.21
C GLU A 41 -1.05 -39.56 -54.27
N ASP A 42 -0.88 -39.27 -52.97
CA ASP A 42 -2.01 -39.28 -52.03
C ASP A 42 -2.78 -37.95 -52.10
N GLU A 43 -4.05 -38.02 -52.54
CA GLU A 43 -5.04 -36.93 -52.46
C GLU A 43 -5.48 -36.68 -51.01
N ASP A 44 -4.54 -36.27 -50.17
CA ASP A 44 -4.81 -35.98 -48.76
C ASP A 44 -5.51 -34.62 -48.63
N PHE A 45 -6.75 -34.63 -48.12
CA PHE A 45 -7.51 -33.41 -47.84
C PHE A 45 -6.67 -32.45 -46.98
N LEU A 46 -6.51 -31.21 -47.45
CA LEU A 46 -5.66 -30.17 -46.85
C LEU A 46 -6.17 -29.70 -45.46
N GLU A 47 -6.02 -30.56 -44.44
CA GLU A 47 -5.93 -30.12 -43.05
C GLU A 47 -4.75 -29.15 -42.94
N LYS A 48 -5.06 -27.86 -42.86
CA LYS A 48 -4.05 -26.83 -42.56
C LYS A 48 -3.37 -27.19 -41.26
N LYS A 49 -2.14 -27.71 -41.32
CA LYS A 49 -1.31 -28.04 -40.15
C LYS A 49 -0.93 -26.76 -39.40
N TYR A 50 -1.85 -26.25 -38.58
CA TYR A 50 -1.63 -25.13 -37.70
C TYR A 50 -0.51 -25.48 -36.72
N ARG A 51 0.60 -24.73 -36.78
CA ARG A 51 1.70 -24.92 -35.84
C ARG A 51 1.22 -24.51 -34.45
N LYS A 52 1.36 -25.41 -33.47
CA LYS A 52 0.97 -25.14 -32.07
C LYS A 52 1.84 -24.06 -31.43
N CYS A 53 1.33 -23.46 -30.36
CA CYS A 53 2.05 -22.50 -29.53
C CYS A 53 3.36 -23.08 -28.94
N GLU A 54 4.37 -22.25 -28.71
CA GLU A 54 5.62 -22.64 -28.03
C GLU A 54 5.47 -23.03 -26.54
N LYS A 55 4.41 -22.57 -25.87
CA LYS A 55 4.24 -22.66 -24.42
C LYS A 55 3.47 -23.93 -24.07
N ALA A 56 4.10 -24.81 -23.30
CA ALA A 56 3.45 -25.99 -22.74
C ALA A 56 2.23 -25.58 -21.89
N GLY A 57 1.11 -26.29 -22.06
CA GLY A 57 -0.16 -25.98 -21.38
C GLY A 57 -0.99 -24.86 -22.01
N CYS A 58 -0.55 -24.23 -23.11
CA CYS A 58 -1.35 -23.20 -23.79
C CYS A 58 -2.58 -23.83 -24.48
N THR A 59 -3.76 -23.26 -24.19
CA THR A 59 -5.07 -23.67 -24.73
C THR A 59 -5.33 -23.23 -26.17
N ALA A 60 -4.50 -22.34 -26.72
CA ALA A 60 -4.70 -21.77 -28.05
C ALA A 60 -4.51 -22.80 -29.18
N ALA A 61 -5.62 -23.41 -29.61
CA ALA A 61 -5.66 -24.35 -30.73
C ALA A 61 -5.36 -23.67 -32.08
N CYS A 62 -5.78 -22.43 -32.27
CA CYS A 62 -5.51 -21.62 -33.47
C CYS A 62 -4.93 -20.25 -33.07
N PRO A 63 -3.60 -20.13 -32.92
CA PRO A 63 -2.96 -18.85 -32.60
C PRO A 63 -3.11 -17.84 -33.75
N VAL A 64 -3.35 -16.57 -33.41
CA VAL A 64 -3.47 -15.46 -34.37
C VAL A 64 -2.51 -14.33 -33.97
N CYS A 65 -1.82 -13.75 -34.95
CA CYS A 65 -0.85 -12.69 -34.73
C CYS A 65 -1.54 -11.33 -34.52
N PHE A 66 -1.58 -10.85 -33.26
CA PHE A 66 -2.13 -9.52 -32.95
C PHE A 66 -1.32 -8.38 -33.58
N ALA A 67 0.00 -8.56 -33.73
CA ALA A 67 0.90 -7.46 -34.06
C ALA A 67 0.74 -6.96 -35.50
N SER A 68 0.54 -7.88 -36.46
CA SER A 68 0.33 -7.56 -37.89
C SER A 68 1.27 -6.49 -38.46
N ALA A 69 2.52 -6.44 -37.98
CA ALA A 69 3.48 -5.36 -38.28
C ALA A 69 4.32 -5.64 -39.54
N ALA A 70 4.74 -6.89 -39.74
CA ALA A 70 5.42 -7.30 -40.96
C ALA A 70 4.44 -7.42 -42.12
N GLU A 71 4.84 -7.01 -43.33
CA GLU A 71 4.08 -7.28 -44.57
C GLU A 71 3.76 -8.77 -44.72
N ARG A 72 4.76 -9.62 -44.45
CA ARG A 72 4.68 -11.09 -44.46
C ARG A 72 4.16 -11.68 -43.14
N CYS A 73 3.30 -10.96 -42.42
CA CYS A 73 2.68 -11.48 -41.20
C CYS A 73 1.87 -12.74 -41.51
N ALA A 74 2.10 -13.83 -40.77
CA ALA A 74 1.37 -15.09 -40.94
C ALA A 74 -0.15 -15.00 -40.66
N LYS A 75 -0.64 -13.91 -40.03
CA LYS A 75 -2.04 -13.72 -39.61
C LYS A 75 -2.55 -14.87 -38.72
N ASN A 76 -3.29 -15.83 -39.29
CA ASN A 76 -3.76 -17.07 -38.65
C ASN A 76 -3.20 -18.34 -39.34
N GLY A 77 -2.30 -18.18 -40.30
CA GLY A 77 -1.66 -19.27 -41.04
C GLY A 77 -0.39 -19.81 -40.37
N TYR A 78 0.45 -20.44 -41.18
CA TYR A 78 1.71 -21.03 -40.70
C TYR A 78 2.80 -19.99 -40.46
N THR A 79 3.58 -20.18 -39.40
CA THR A 79 4.81 -19.44 -39.08
C THR A 79 5.85 -20.42 -38.50
N SER A 80 7.13 -20.07 -38.57
CA SER A 80 8.21 -20.89 -37.99
C SER A 80 8.16 -20.95 -36.45
N ARG A 81 7.53 -19.97 -35.78
CA ARG A 81 7.34 -19.95 -34.32
C ARG A 81 6.21 -19.02 -33.90
N TRP A 82 5.35 -19.50 -33.01
CA TRP A 82 4.38 -18.67 -32.30
C TRP A 82 4.95 -18.24 -30.96
N TYR A 83 5.20 -16.94 -30.81
CA TYR A 83 5.66 -16.33 -29.58
C TYR A 83 4.46 -16.02 -28.68
N HIS A 84 4.47 -16.58 -27.48
CA HIS A 84 3.36 -16.48 -26.51
C HIS A 84 3.53 -15.28 -25.56
N LEU A 85 2.45 -14.54 -25.30
CA LEU A 85 2.36 -13.55 -24.20
C LEU A 85 1.32 -13.99 -23.14
N SER A 86 0.14 -14.41 -23.59
CA SER A 86 -0.96 -14.96 -22.79
C SER A 86 -1.72 -16.01 -23.61
N CYS A 87 -2.64 -16.77 -22.99
CA CYS A 87 -3.45 -17.77 -23.71
C CYS A 87 -4.23 -17.18 -24.90
N GLY A 88 -4.63 -15.89 -24.85
CA GLY A 88 -5.34 -15.23 -25.95
C GLY A 88 -4.45 -14.42 -26.91
N GLU A 89 -3.14 -14.32 -26.68
CA GLU A 89 -2.26 -13.33 -27.33
C GLU A 89 -0.93 -13.92 -27.77
N HIS A 90 -0.76 -13.99 -29.09
CA HIS A 90 0.40 -14.56 -29.76
C HIS A 90 0.89 -13.64 -30.89
N PHE A 91 2.17 -13.71 -31.23
CA PHE A 91 2.71 -13.10 -32.43
C PHE A 91 3.60 -14.06 -33.21
N CYS A 92 3.57 -13.93 -34.54
CA CYS A 92 4.29 -14.82 -35.45
C CYS A 92 5.77 -14.42 -35.59
N ASN A 93 6.61 -15.36 -36.02
CA ASN A 93 8.04 -15.16 -36.16
C ASN A 93 8.39 -14.01 -37.13
N GLU A 94 7.58 -13.79 -38.16
CA GLU A 94 7.81 -12.74 -39.15
C GLU A 94 7.62 -11.35 -38.52
N CYS A 95 6.68 -11.22 -37.56
CA CYS A 95 6.52 -10.00 -36.76
C CYS A 95 7.55 -9.90 -35.62
N PHE A 96 8.10 -11.01 -35.13
CA PHE A 96 9.26 -11.00 -34.23
C PHE A 96 10.49 -10.44 -34.96
N ASP A 97 10.83 -11.01 -36.12
CA ASP A 97 12.00 -10.60 -36.90
C ASP A 97 11.89 -9.15 -37.40
N HIS A 98 10.68 -8.64 -37.70
CA HIS A 98 10.46 -7.25 -38.11
C HIS A 98 10.96 -6.21 -37.09
N TYR A 99 10.87 -6.50 -35.79
CA TYR A 99 11.38 -5.62 -34.73
C TYR A 99 12.78 -6.04 -34.24
N TYR A 100 13.10 -7.34 -34.29
CA TYR A 100 14.34 -7.87 -33.70
C TYR A 100 15.57 -7.82 -34.63
N ARG A 101 15.39 -7.85 -35.96
CA ARG A 101 16.50 -7.88 -36.93
C ARG A 101 16.85 -6.49 -37.42
N SER A 102 18.13 -6.14 -37.35
CA SER A 102 18.69 -4.82 -37.74
C SER A 102 18.44 -4.39 -39.19
N HIS A 103 18.06 -5.31 -40.08
CA HIS A 103 17.77 -5.02 -41.49
C HIS A 103 16.25 -4.92 -41.78
N LYS A 104 15.42 -4.74 -40.75
CA LYS A 104 13.96 -4.64 -40.86
C LYS A 104 13.46 -3.29 -40.34
N ASP A 105 12.40 -2.80 -40.95
CA ASP A 105 11.89 -1.43 -40.77
C ASP A 105 11.47 -1.11 -39.32
N GLY A 106 11.02 -2.12 -38.57
CA GLY A 106 10.65 -1.98 -37.17
C GLY A 106 11.83 -1.88 -36.20
N TYR A 107 13.07 -2.15 -36.64
CA TYR A 107 14.23 -2.24 -35.74
C TYR A 107 14.52 -0.93 -35.01
N GLU A 108 14.47 0.22 -35.69
CA GLU A 108 14.74 1.52 -35.06
C GLU A 108 13.70 1.87 -33.99
N ILE A 109 12.44 1.47 -34.18
CA ILE A 109 11.37 1.64 -33.17
C ILE A 109 11.69 0.80 -31.93
N PHE A 110 12.08 -0.47 -32.11
CA PHE A 110 12.47 -1.36 -31.02
C PHE A 110 13.77 -0.89 -30.33
N ALA A 111 14.78 -0.47 -31.08
CA ALA A 111 16.05 0.01 -30.55
C ALA A 111 15.90 1.32 -29.77
N SER A 112 15.05 2.24 -30.25
CA SER A 112 14.72 3.48 -29.54
C SER A 112 14.00 3.20 -28.22
N TRP A 113 12.93 2.39 -28.25
CA TRP A 113 12.24 1.94 -27.03
C TRP A 113 13.19 1.24 -26.05
N LYS A 114 14.07 0.35 -26.57
CA LYS A 114 15.03 -0.41 -25.75
C LYS A 114 16.01 0.52 -25.04
N ARG A 115 16.43 1.62 -25.67
CA ARG A 115 17.27 2.66 -25.05
C ARG A 115 16.59 3.31 -23.85
N ILE A 116 15.34 3.76 -24.02
CA ILE A 116 14.51 4.36 -22.95
C ILE A 116 14.28 3.35 -21.82
N TRP A 117 13.96 2.10 -22.17
CA TRP A 117 13.76 1.05 -21.18
C TRP A 117 15.01 0.78 -20.35
N THR A 118 16.19 0.81 -20.98
CA THR A 118 17.47 0.53 -20.32
C THR A 118 17.94 1.70 -19.44
N SER A 119 17.54 2.95 -19.75
CA SER A 119 17.83 4.11 -18.88
C SER A 119 16.88 4.22 -17.69
N ASN A 120 15.64 3.75 -17.84
CA ASN A 120 14.57 4.02 -16.86
C ASN A 120 14.16 2.79 -16.03
N GLY A 121 14.31 1.58 -16.55
CA GLY A 121 13.86 0.32 -15.93
C GLY A 121 15.00 -0.60 -15.51
N LYS A 122 14.65 -1.63 -14.74
CA LYS A 122 15.57 -2.66 -14.24
C LYS A 122 15.43 -4.00 -14.97
N SER A 123 14.28 -4.26 -15.58
CA SER A 123 13.97 -5.52 -16.27
C SER A 123 14.57 -5.58 -17.68
N GLU A 124 14.81 -6.79 -18.19
CA GLU A 124 15.39 -6.96 -19.52
C GLU A 124 14.46 -6.47 -20.65
N PRO A 125 14.94 -5.58 -21.56
CA PRO A 125 14.17 -5.09 -22.71
C PRO A 125 14.08 -6.14 -23.83
N SER A 126 13.27 -7.18 -23.58
CA SER A 126 13.03 -8.27 -24.52
C SER A 126 12.02 -7.90 -25.62
N PRO A 127 12.02 -8.59 -26.78
CA PRO A 127 10.97 -8.41 -27.79
C PRO A 127 9.56 -8.70 -27.27
N LYS A 128 9.39 -9.59 -26.28
CA LYS A 128 8.09 -9.83 -25.64
C LYS A 128 7.65 -8.63 -24.78
N ALA A 129 8.59 -8.00 -24.06
CA ALA A 129 8.31 -6.79 -23.28
C ALA A 129 7.92 -5.63 -24.21
N PHE A 130 8.65 -5.41 -25.30
CA PHE A 130 8.26 -4.42 -26.32
C PHE A 130 6.87 -4.69 -26.90
N MET A 131 6.58 -5.94 -27.27
CA MET A 131 5.28 -6.29 -27.82
C MET A 131 4.14 -6.06 -26.82
N ALA A 132 4.35 -6.39 -25.55
CA ALA A 132 3.38 -6.13 -24.48
C ALA A 132 3.19 -4.63 -24.23
N ASP A 133 4.29 -3.87 -24.19
CA ASP A 133 4.31 -2.45 -23.81
C ASP A 133 3.88 -1.49 -24.93
N GLN A 134 4.14 -1.84 -26.20
CA GLN A 134 3.98 -0.94 -27.34
C GLN A 134 2.99 -1.44 -28.40
N GLN A 135 2.88 -2.75 -28.64
CA GLN A 135 2.18 -3.28 -29.83
C GLN A 135 0.88 -4.04 -29.54
N LEU A 136 0.66 -4.55 -28.32
CA LEU A 136 -0.60 -5.17 -27.95
C LEU A 136 -1.77 -4.17 -28.07
N PRO A 137 -2.90 -4.53 -28.69
CA PRO A 137 -4.08 -3.67 -28.68
C PRO A 137 -4.64 -3.49 -27.27
N TYR A 138 -5.22 -2.32 -26.99
CA TYR A 138 -5.93 -2.09 -25.73
C TYR A 138 -7.29 -2.78 -25.72
N TRP A 139 -7.77 -3.12 -24.53
CA TRP A 139 -9.11 -3.63 -24.28
C TRP A 139 -9.89 -2.67 -23.39
N VAL A 140 -11.15 -2.40 -23.73
CA VAL A 140 -12.01 -1.47 -23.00
C VAL A 140 -13.41 -2.06 -22.82
N GLN A 141 -14.03 -1.78 -21.68
CA GLN A 141 -15.37 -2.28 -21.35
C GLN A 141 -16.44 -1.28 -21.81
N CYS A 142 -17.56 -1.78 -22.32
CA CYS A 142 -18.71 -0.96 -22.69
C CYS A 142 -19.41 -0.39 -21.46
N THR A 143 -19.54 0.94 -21.40
CA THR A 143 -20.18 1.69 -20.29
C THR A 143 -21.72 1.66 -20.34
N LYS A 144 -22.33 1.06 -21.37
CA LYS A 144 -23.79 0.84 -21.45
C LYS A 144 -24.19 -0.20 -20.38
N PRO A 145 -24.99 0.14 -19.34
CA PRO A 145 -25.24 -0.73 -18.17
C PRO A 145 -25.73 -2.14 -18.51
N GLU A 146 -26.60 -2.25 -19.51
CA GLU A 146 -27.19 -3.49 -20.01
C GLU A 146 -26.28 -4.25 -20.99
N CYS A 147 -25.05 -3.79 -21.23
CA CYS A 147 -24.08 -4.42 -22.13
C CYS A 147 -22.88 -5.01 -21.37
N GLY A 148 -22.09 -4.17 -20.69
CA GLY A 148 -20.90 -4.59 -19.94
C GLY A 148 -19.77 -5.29 -20.73
N LYS A 149 -19.93 -5.54 -22.04
CA LYS A 149 -18.99 -6.32 -22.87
C LYS A 149 -17.65 -5.61 -23.08
N TRP A 150 -16.57 -6.38 -23.05
CA TRP A 150 -15.23 -5.99 -23.43
C TRP A 150 -15.02 -6.00 -24.93
N ARG A 151 -14.27 -5.00 -25.42
CA ARG A 151 -13.94 -4.82 -26.83
C ARG A 151 -12.44 -4.54 -26.99
N GLN A 152 -11.84 -5.20 -27.97
CA GLN A 152 -10.50 -4.88 -28.45
C GLN A 152 -10.57 -3.59 -29.28
N LEU A 153 -9.71 -2.61 -28.99
CA LEU A 153 -9.55 -1.42 -29.82
C LEU A 153 -8.66 -1.71 -31.03
N THR A 154 -8.70 -0.84 -32.04
CA THR A 154 -7.80 -0.97 -33.20
C THR A 154 -6.34 -0.76 -32.78
N LYS A 155 -5.38 -1.23 -33.59
CA LYS A 155 -3.94 -1.19 -33.24
C LYS A 155 -3.42 0.23 -33.02
N GLU A 156 -3.96 1.20 -33.75
CA GLU A 156 -3.57 2.61 -33.72
C GLU A 156 -4.16 3.35 -32.51
N SER A 157 -5.25 2.84 -31.95
CA SER A 157 -5.97 3.46 -30.84
C SER A 157 -5.13 3.46 -29.56
N GLN A 158 -4.93 4.64 -28.97
CA GLN A 158 -4.40 4.77 -27.61
C GLN A 158 -5.56 4.89 -26.63
N LEU A 159 -5.60 4.04 -25.61
CA LEU A 159 -6.60 4.16 -24.54
C LEU A 159 -6.26 5.36 -23.65
N THR A 160 -7.29 6.11 -23.25
CA THR A 160 -7.20 7.23 -22.31
C THR A 160 -8.24 7.09 -21.20
N MET A 161 -8.07 7.79 -20.08
CA MET A 161 -9.07 7.82 -19.00
C MET A 161 -10.44 8.29 -19.50
N HIS A 162 -10.48 9.31 -20.36
CA HIS A 162 -11.74 9.82 -20.93
C HIS A 162 -12.45 8.75 -21.78
N MET A 163 -11.71 8.02 -22.61
CA MET A 163 -12.26 6.89 -23.37
C MET A 163 -12.76 5.79 -22.45
N ALA A 164 -11.99 5.36 -21.45
CA ALA A 164 -12.41 4.33 -20.50
C ALA A 164 -13.69 4.72 -19.74
N LYS A 165 -13.90 6.02 -19.46
CA LYS A 165 -15.10 6.56 -18.81
C LYS A 165 -16.34 6.67 -19.72
N THR A 166 -16.17 6.74 -21.04
CA THR A 166 -17.27 7.06 -21.99
C THR A 166 -17.53 5.99 -23.06
N TYR A 167 -16.65 5.00 -23.19
CA TYR A 167 -16.68 4.04 -24.30
C TYR A 167 -17.99 3.24 -24.39
N ARG A 168 -18.52 3.15 -25.61
CA ARG A 168 -19.61 2.26 -26.01
C ARG A 168 -19.17 1.44 -27.22
N CYS A 169 -19.71 0.24 -27.35
CA CYS A 169 -19.41 -0.63 -28.50
C CYS A 169 -19.63 0.14 -29.82
N GLY A 170 -18.65 0.07 -30.73
CA GLY A 170 -18.71 0.72 -32.04
C GLY A 170 -18.16 2.16 -32.10
N MET A 171 -17.81 2.80 -30.97
CA MET A 171 -17.21 4.14 -30.99
C MET A 171 -15.87 4.16 -31.74
N LYS A 172 -15.77 5.01 -32.77
CA LYS A 172 -14.56 5.30 -33.56
C LYS A 172 -14.01 6.66 -33.12
N LEU A 173 -12.68 6.81 -32.95
CA LEU A 173 -12.08 8.00 -32.30
C LEU A 173 -12.29 9.34 -33.04
N ASN A 174 -12.55 9.35 -34.35
CA ASN A 174 -12.34 10.53 -35.20
C ASN A 174 -13.60 11.19 -35.77
N ASN A 175 -14.80 11.02 -35.19
CA ASN A 175 -15.97 11.78 -35.63
C ASN A 175 -16.98 12.08 -34.52
N SER A 176 -17.67 13.21 -34.68
CA SER A 176 -18.90 13.53 -33.97
C SER A 176 -19.90 12.38 -34.06
N VAL A 177 -20.78 12.27 -33.06
CA VAL A 177 -21.75 11.16 -32.90
C VAL A 177 -22.77 11.18 -34.04
N LYS A 178 -22.39 10.61 -35.18
CA LYS A 178 -23.31 10.12 -36.21
C LYS A 178 -23.84 8.79 -35.71
N THR A 179 -25.15 8.72 -35.50
CA THR A 179 -25.87 7.49 -35.17
C THR A 179 -25.83 6.50 -36.33
N GLU A 180 -24.74 5.75 -36.45
CA GLU A 180 -24.71 4.51 -37.23
C GLU A 180 -25.75 3.55 -36.63
N ALA A 181 -26.72 3.12 -37.44
CA ALA A 181 -27.94 2.44 -36.99
C ALA A 181 -27.75 0.96 -36.59
N SER A 182 -26.51 0.52 -36.38
CA SER A 182 -26.15 -0.86 -36.02
C SER A 182 -25.94 -1.01 -34.52
N ASP A 183 -26.69 -1.91 -33.87
CA ASP A 183 -26.46 -2.22 -32.45
C ASP A 183 -25.18 -3.05 -32.25
N HIS A 184 -24.05 -2.37 -32.12
CA HIS A 184 -22.75 -2.99 -31.81
C HIS A 184 -22.71 -3.67 -30.42
N CYS A 185 -23.70 -3.44 -29.56
CA CYS A 185 -23.80 -4.14 -28.28
C CYS A 185 -24.38 -5.56 -28.44
N SER A 186 -25.19 -5.81 -29.48
CA SER A 186 -25.70 -7.15 -29.82
C SER A 186 -24.58 -8.14 -30.15
N LEU A 187 -23.53 -7.68 -30.86
CA LEU A 187 -22.40 -8.49 -31.30
C LEU A 187 -21.81 -9.33 -30.15
N PRO A 188 -21.48 -10.63 -30.37
CA PRO A 188 -20.87 -11.48 -29.35
C PRO A 188 -19.63 -10.84 -28.72
N GLU A 189 -19.36 -11.15 -27.45
CA GLU A 189 -18.07 -10.84 -26.83
C GLU A 189 -16.98 -11.77 -27.40
N ASP A 190 -15.73 -11.32 -27.42
CA ASP A 190 -14.62 -12.17 -27.83
C ASP A 190 -14.40 -13.27 -26.79
N LEU A 191 -14.40 -14.54 -27.22
CA LEU A 191 -14.34 -15.69 -26.32
C LEU A 191 -13.14 -15.64 -25.37
N ARG A 192 -12.03 -15.03 -25.80
CA ARG A 192 -10.80 -14.86 -25.00
C ARG A 192 -11.02 -14.05 -23.73
N VAL A 193 -12.06 -13.20 -23.67
CA VAL A 193 -12.41 -12.43 -22.47
C VAL A 193 -12.81 -13.37 -21.32
N SER A 194 -13.59 -14.41 -21.62
CA SER A 194 -14.03 -15.40 -20.62
C SER A 194 -12.87 -16.20 -20.04
N GLU A 195 -11.83 -16.47 -20.83
CA GLU A 195 -10.63 -17.18 -20.38
C GLU A 195 -9.84 -16.40 -19.31
N VAL A 196 -9.84 -15.05 -19.36
CA VAL A 196 -9.07 -14.20 -18.43
C VAL A 196 -9.49 -14.39 -16.98
N SER A 197 -10.76 -14.70 -16.74
CA SER A 197 -11.32 -14.94 -15.42
C SER A 197 -10.91 -16.28 -14.80
N THR A 198 -10.26 -17.17 -15.56
CA THR A 198 -9.81 -18.47 -15.04
C THR A 198 -8.52 -18.34 -14.23
N HIS A 199 -8.43 -19.00 -13.08
CA HIS A 199 -7.27 -18.89 -12.18
C HIS A 199 -5.94 -19.28 -12.85
N SER A 200 -5.96 -20.26 -13.76
CA SER A 200 -4.79 -20.69 -14.54
C SER A 200 -4.33 -19.67 -15.59
N TRP A 201 -5.16 -18.69 -15.97
CA TRP A 201 -4.80 -17.73 -17.02
C TRP A 201 -3.63 -16.83 -16.61
N TYR A 202 -3.63 -16.32 -15.37
CA TYR A 202 -2.55 -15.48 -14.86
C TYR A 202 -1.22 -16.23 -14.74
N SER A 203 -1.23 -17.52 -14.39
CA SER A 203 0.00 -18.33 -14.29
C SER A 203 0.64 -18.67 -15.65
N MET A 204 -0.10 -18.50 -16.74
CA MET A 204 0.38 -18.68 -18.12
C MET A 204 0.97 -17.41 -18.74
N LEU A 205 0.67 -16.26 -18.15
CA LEU A 205 1.11 -14.94 -18.58
C LEU A 205 2.64 -14.80 -18.43
N ILE A 206 3.33 -14.24 -19.45
CA ILE A 206 4.80 -14.30 -19.53
C ILE A 206 5.52 -13.14 -18.84
N LEU A 207 4.93 -11.94 -18.82
CA LEU A 207 5.51 -10.74 -18.22
C LEU A 207 4.41 -9.98 -17.46
N PRO A 208 4.57 -9.64 -16.18
CA PRO A 208 3.53 -8.98 -15.40
C PRO A 208 3.08 -7.65 -16.04
N PRO A 209 1.83 -7.22 -15.76
CA PRO A 209 1.33 -5.95 -16.28
C PRO A 209 2.10 -4.78 -15.70
N LEU A 210 2.50 -3.85 -16.57
CA LEU A 210 3.13 -2.58 -16.20
C LEU A 210 2.21 -1.44 -16.61
N LEU A 211 1.69 -0.72 -15.62
CA LEU A 211 0.73 0.36 -15.84
C LEU A 211 1.42 1.58 -16.47
N LYS A 212 0.73 2.17 -17.45
CA LYS A 212 1.10 3.45 -18.06
C LYS A 212 0.41 4.59 -17.34
N ASP A 213 1.07 5.73 -17.24
CA ASP A 213 0.52 6.98 -16.73
C ASP A 213 -0.24 6.84 -15.39
N SER A 214 0.28 5.97 -14.51
CA SER A 214 -0.30 5.72 -13.20
C SER A 214 -0.28 7.00 -12.36
N PRO A 215 -1.38 7.36 -11.66
CA PRO A 215 -1.40 8.50 -10.73
C PRO A 215 -0.33 8.42 -9.63
N ALA A 216 0.21 7.22 -9.36
CA ALA A 216 1.29 7.01 -8.40
C ALA A 216 2.68 7.42 -8.92
N ALA A 217 2.87 7.64 -10.22
CA ALA A 217 4.18 7.88 -10.82
C ALA A 217 4.92 9.08 -10.20
N GLN A 218 4.18 10.18 -9.97
CA GLN A 218 4.70 11.40 -9.34
C GLN A 218 5.14 11.23 -7.88
N LEU A 219 4.67 10.19 -7.18
CA LEU A 219 5.04 9.87 -5.79
C LEU A 219 6.17 8.83 -5.70
N LEU A 220 6.54 8.21 -6.82
CA LEU A 220 7.42 7.04 -6.90
C LEU A 220 8.63 7.27 -7.81
N VAL A 221 8.96 8.53 -8.13
CA VAL A 221 10.08 8.90 -9.02
C VAL A 221 11.44 8.32 -8.62
N ALA A 222 11.66 8.10 -7.31
CA ALA A 222 12.88 7.50 -6.77
C ALA A 222 13.04 6.00 -7.12
N TYR A 223 11.95 5.30 -7.44
CA TYR A 223 11.94 3.88 -7.77
C TYR A 223 12.14 3.65 -9.28
N TYR A 224 12.66 2.46 -9.63
CA TYR A 224 12.57 1.95 -11.00
C TYR A 224 11.08 1.63 -11.28
N PRO A 225 10.45 2.17 -12.35
CA PRO A 225 9.02 2.04 -12.58
C PRO A 225 8.55 0.59 -12.64
N ASP A 226 9.33 -0.28 -13.28
CA ASP A 226 9.01 -1.70 -13.44
C ASP A 226 9.13 -2.52 -12.15
N CYS A 227 9.87 -2.03 -11.14
CA CYS A 227 9.89 -2.62 -9.79
C CYS A 227 8.64 -2.28 -8.96
N VAL A 228 7.87 -1.26 -9.36
CA VAL A 228 6.62 -0.82 -8.70
C VAL A 228 5.40 -0.97 -9.61
N GLY A 229 5.52 -1.81 -10.65
CA GLY A 229 4.42 -2.18 -11.54
C GLY A 229 4.00 -1.11 -12.57
N MET A 230 4.89 -0.18 -12.91
CA MET A 230 4.70 0.87 -13.91
C MET A 230 5.62 0.67 -15.12
N SER A 231 5.21 1.15 -16.30
CA SER A 231 5.97 0.99 -17.54
C SER A 231 7.11 2.02 -17.65
N PRO A 232 8.40 1.61 -17.76
CA PRO A 232 9.54 2.52 -17.90
C PRO A 232 9.53 3.42 -19.14
N SER A 233 8.64 3.18 -20.12
CA SER A 233 8.58 3.93 -21.38
C SER A 233 7.63 5.12 -21.36
N CYS A 234 6.99 5.43 -20.23
CA CYS A 234 6.03 6.53 -20.12
C CYS A 234 6.73 7.87 -19.87
N THR A 235 6.13 8.97 -20.33
CA THR A 235 6.64 10.33 -20.07
C THR A 235 6.56 10.70 -18.59
N SER A 236 5.53 10.24 -17.89
CA SER A 236 5.38 10.37 -16.43
C SER A 236 6.45 9.63 -15.62
N THR A 237 7.18 8.70 -16.25
CA THR A 237 8.27 7.92 -15.65
C THR A 237 9.64 8.24 -16.25
N ASN A 238 9.72 9.14 -17.24
CA ASN A 238 10.97 9.51 -17.89
C ASN A 238 11.82 10.36 -16.94
N ARG A 239 12.88 9.76 -16.40
CA ARG A 239 13.97 10.49 -15.76
C ARG A 239 14.75 11.23 -16.84
N LEU A 240 14.35 12.46 -17.15
CA LEU A 240 15.15 13.32 -18.02
C LEU A 240 16.51 13.58 -17.35
N LEU A 241 17.57 13.15 -18.03
CA LEU A 241 18.96 13.50 -17.70
C LEU A 241 19.14 15.01 -17.93
N GLY A 242 18.78 15.81 -16.92
CA GLY A 242 18.70 17.28 -17.04
C GLY A 242 18.84 18.06 -15.74
N GLU A 243 18.62 17.46 -14.57
CA GLU A 243 18.89 18.09 -13.27
C GLU A 243 19.98 17.31 -12.54
N SER A 244 21.22 17.79 -12.67
CA SER A 244 22.37 17.29 -11.93
C SER A 244 22.31 17.76 -10.48
N HIS A 245 21.69 16.98 -9.60
CA HIS A 245 21.95 17.06 -8.16
C HIS A 245 23.33 16.47 -7.86
N THR A 246 24.36 17.20 -8.27
CA THR A 246 25.70 17.13 -7.68
C THR A 246 25.74 18.06 -6.48
N ASP A 247 25.05 17.68 -5.41
CA ASP A 247 25.35 18.19 -4.07
C ASP A 247 25.95 17.07 -3.23
N GLN A 248 26.87 17.47 -2.37
CA GLN A 248 27.86 16.59 -1.75
C GLN A 248 27.24 15.70 -0.66
N LEU A 249 27.84 14.53 -0.47
CA LEU A 249 27.61 13.66 0.68
C LEU A 249 28.18 14.32 1.95
N ASP A 250 27.46 15.30 2.50
CA ASP A 250 27.71 15.81 3.85
C ASP A 250 26.66 15.29 4.84
N HIS A 251 27.15 14.93 6.03
CA HIS A 251 26.35 14.27 7.06
C HIS A 251 25.48 15.26 7.87
N CYS A 252 24.26 14.80 8.16
CA CYS A 252 23.38 15.19 9.27
C CYS A 252 22.58 16.51 9.19
N LYS A 253 21.32 16.37 9.61
CA LYS A 253 20.28 17.39 9.92
C LYS A 253 19.71 18.19 8.75
N GLY A 254 18.44 17.89 8.44
CA GLY A 254 17.57 18.75 7.60
C GLY A 254 17.24 18.18 6.22
N ALA A 255 16.62 17.00 6.15
CA ALA A 255 16.03 16.52 4.90
C ALA A 255 14.81 17.38 4.52
N SER A 256 15.04 18.42 3.73
CA SER A 256 13.97 19.18 3.08
C SER A 256 13.19 18.26 2.14
N SER A 257 11.86 18.40 2.17
CA SER A 257 10.90 17.59 1.41
C SER A 257 11.34 17.36 -0.05
N SER A 258 11.37 16.09 -0.47
CA SER A 258 11.30 15.75 -1.89
C SER A 258 10.06 16.40 -2.50
N ALA A 259 10.17 16.84 -3.76
CA ALA A 259 9.19 17.70 -4.40
C ALA A 259 7.76 17.14 -4.28
N VAL A 260 6.92 17.81 -3.47
CA VAL A 260 5.51 17.47 -3.33
C VAL A 260 4.85 17.68 -4.69
N ALA A 261 4.33 16.60 -5.27
CA ALA A 261 3.65 16.66 -6.56
C ALA A 261 2.52 17.69 -6.52
N SER A 262 2.48 18.58 -7.52
CA SER A 262 1.67 19.80 -7.47
C SER A 262 0.19 19.50 -7.22
N GLY A 263 -0.32 19.90 -6.06
CA GLY A 263 -1.74 19.74 -5.67
C GLY A 263 -2.04 18.66 -4.65
N ILE A 264 -1.06 17.85 -4.22
CA ILE A 264 -1.23 16.94 -3.06
C ILE A 264 -0.86 17.68 -1.76
N ASN A 265 -1.59 17.42 -0.67
CA ASN A 265 -1.27 17.97 0.65
C ASN A 265 0.09 17.46 1.14
N GLN A 266 0.98 18.34 1.60
CA GLN A 266 2.36 18.02 2.03
C GLN A 266 2.46 16.91 3.09
N TYR A 267 1.40 16.70 3.87
CA TYR A 267 1.32 15.67 4.89
C TYR A 267 0.95 14.28 4.34
N PHE A 268 0.62 14.14 3.05
CA PHE A 268 0.25 12.86 2.44
C PHE A 268 1.48 12.24 1.75
N GLN A 269 2.14 11.33 2.46
CA GLN A 269 3.35 10.64 2.01
C GLN A 269 3.17 9.12 2.21
N PRO A 270 2.22 8.47 1.52
CA PRO A 270 1.81 7.10 1.80
C PRO A 270 2.86 6.03 1.45
N PHE A 271 3.88 6.40 0.67
CA PHE A 271 4.94 5.49 0.25
C PHE A 271 6.26 5.85 0.93
N TYR A 272 6.96 4.84 1.43
CA TYR A 272 8.37 4.97 1.76
C TYR A 272 9.19 5.40 0.55
N GLN A 273 10.22 6.21 0.79
CA GLN A 273 11.29 6.48 -0.16
C GLN A 273 12.48 5.52 0.06
N PRO A 274 13.35 5.29 -0.94
CA PRO A 274 14.54 4.47 -0.77
C PRO A 274 15.46 5.04 0.32
N ASN A 275 15.93 4.18 1.23
CA ASN A 275 16.78 4.53 2.38
C ASN A 275 16.12 5.49 3.40
N GLU A 276 14.79 5.62 3.42
CA GLU A 276 14.07 6.43 4.39
C GLU A 276 13.93 5.73 5.76
N CYS A 277 13.99 6.51 6.84
CA CYS A 277 13.69 6.03 8.20
C CYS A 277 12.21 5.62 8.33
N GLY A 278 11.92 4.70 9.26
CA GLY A 278 10.55 4.28 9.54
C GLY A 278 9.66 5.45 9.98
N LYS A 279 8.54 5.66 9.29
CA LYS A 279 7.49 6.64 9.66
C LYS A 279 6.10 6.00 9.57
N ALA A 280 5.20 6.39 10.47
CA ALA A 280 3.89 5.75 10.62
C ALA A 280 3.05 5.83 9.33
N LEU A 281 2.25 4.78 9.13
CA LEU A 281 1.29 4.64 8.02
C LEU A 281 1.91 4.82 6.61
N CYS A 282 3.19 4.47 6.46
CA CYS A 282 3.80 4.23 5.14
C CYS A 282 3.77 2.75 4.77
N VAL A 283 3.56 2.47 3.48
CA VAL A 283 3.77 1.16 2.87
C VAL A 283 4.97 1.19 1.93
N ARG A 284 5.62 0.05 1.72
CA ARG A 284 6.63 -0.05 0.64
C ARG A 284 5.94 -0.18 -0.71
N PRO A 285 6.31 0.59 -1.74
CA PRO A 285 5.65 0.53 -3.05
C PRO A 285 6.05 -0.71 -3.86
N ASP A 286 7.14 -1.38 -3.50
CA ASP A 286 7.76 -2.52 -4.17
C ASP A 286 7.63 -3.85 -3.39
N VAL A 287 6.99 -3.85 -2.21
CA VAL A 287 6.80 -5.04 -1.38
C VAL A 287 5.40 -5.07 -0.75
N MET A 288 4.81 -6.27 -0.66
CA MET A 288 3.54 -6.50 0.02
C MET A 288 3.70 -6.57 1.54
N GLU A 289 2.79 -5.94 2.27
CA GLU A 289 2.72 -6.03 3.74
C GLU A 289 2.12 -7.37 4.19
N LEU A 290 2.28 -7.74 5.46
CA LEU A 290 1.86 -9.06 5.99
C LEU A 290 0.36 -9.36 5.79
N ASP A 291 -0.49 -8.36 6.03
CA ASP A 291 -1.94 -8.46 5.81
C ASP A 291 -2.30 -8.59 4.31
N GLU A 292 -1.50 -8.00 3.42
CA GLU A 292 -1.69 -8.11 1.97
C GLU A 292 -1.34 -9.53 1.50
N LEU A 293 -0.26 -10.12 2.03
CA LEU A 293 0.15 -11.50 1.77
C LEU A 293 -0.84 -12.53 2.34
N TYR A 294 -1.49 -12.23 3.46
CA TYR A 294 -2.53 -13.08 4.06
C TYR A 294 -3.82 -13.10 3.23
N GLU A 295 -4.28 -11.93 2.77
CA GLU A 295 -5.52 -11.82 1.98
C GLU A 295 -5.32 -12.30 0.53
N PHE A 296 -4.14 -12.06 -0.05
CA PHE A 296 -3.83 -12.37 -1.46
C PHE A 296 -2.59 -13.24 -1.63
N PRO A 297 -2.57 -14.48 -1.09
CA PRO A 297 -1.42 -15.38 -1.17
C PRO A 297 -1.01 -15.73 -2.61
N GLU A 298 -1.91 -15.60 -3.59
CA GLU A 298 -1.62 -15.80 -5.01
C GLU A 298 -0.56 -14.84 -5.59
N TYR A 299 -0.38 -13.65 -4.97
CA TYR A 299 0.61 -12.65 -5.40
C TYR A 299 1.98 -12.79 -4.72
N SER A 300 2.12 -13.68 -3.73
CA SER A 300 3.39 -13.91 -3.03
C SER A 300 4.56 -14.29 -3.95
N ARG A 301 4.29 -14.89 -5.11
CA ARG A 301 5.29 -15.28 -6.13
C ARG A 301 5.59 -14.19 -7.16
N ASP A 302 4.60 -13.39 -7.53
CA ASP A 302 4.74 -12.25 -8.45
C ASP A 302 3.76 -11.16 -8.00
N PRO A 303 4.23 -10.22 -7.15
CA PRO A 303 3.40 -9.17 -6.57
C PRO A 303 3.17 -7.99 -7.52
N THR A 304 3.77 -7.99 -8.71
CA THR A 304 3.86 -6.81 -9.59
C THR A 304 2.49 -6.23 -9.93
N MET A 305 1.50 -7.07 -10.29
CA MET A 305 0.14 -6.62 -10.58
C MET A 305 -0.55 -6.06 -9.32
N TYR A 306 -0.40 -6.72 -8.18
CA TYR A 306 -1.00 -6.27 -6.92
C TYR A 306 -0.46 -4.90 -6.50
N LEU A 307 0.87 -4.75 -6.50
CA LEU A 307 1.56 -3.51 -6.13
C LEU A 307 1.17 -2.36 -7.06
N ALA A 308 1.13 -2.58 -8.37
CA ALA A 308 0.68 -1.58 -9.34
C ALA A 308 -0.72 -1.03 -9.01
N LEU A 309 -1.66 -1.94 -8.69
CA LEU A 309 -3.06 -1.62 -8.42
C LEU A 309 -3.23 -0.97 -7.02
N ARG A 310 -2.54 -1.48 -6.00
CA ARG A 310 -2.54 -0.91 -4.64
C ARG A 310 -1.91 0.49 -4.62
N ASN A 311 -0.81 0.69 -5.31
CA ASN A 311 -0.15 2.01 -5.42
C ASN A 311 -1.05 3.01 -6.16
N LEU A 312 -1.73 2.57 -7.23
CA LEU A 312 -2.72 3.38 -7.94
C LEU A 312 -3.92 3.76 -7.04
N ILE A 313 -4.44 2.84 -6.22
CA ILE A 313 -5.53 3.13 -5.27
C ILE A 313 -5.09 4.16 -4.23
N LEU A 314 -3.91 3.98 -3.60
CA LEU A 314 -3.39 4.93 -2.62
C LEU A 314 -3.17 6.32 -3.23
N ALA A 315 -2.61 6.40 -4.44
CA ALA A 315 -2.39 7.67 -5.11
C ALA A 315 -3.71 8.38 -5.43
N LEU A 316 -4.71 7.68 -5.98
CA LEU A 316 -6.04 8.27 -6.25
C LEU A 316 -6.72 8.79 -4.98
N TRP A 317 -6.64 8.04 -3.87
CA TRP A 317 -7.21 8.47 -2.58
C TRP A 317 -6.52 9.74 -2.02
N HIS A 318 -5.19 9.83 -2.08
CA HIS A 318 -4.47 11.00 -1.57
C HIS A 318 -4.52 12.21 -2.51
N ILE A 319 -4.83 12.02 -3.80
CA ILE A 319 -5.12 13.10 -4.75
C ILE A 319 -6.51 13.71 -4.47
N ASN A 320 -7.52 12.89 -4.10
CA ASN A 320 -8.85 13.39 -3.73
C ASN A 320 -9.50 12.55 -2.62
N CYS A 321 -9.17 12.87 -1.36
CA CYS A 321 -9.72 12.17 -0.19
C CYS A 321 -11.14 12.63 0.21
N LYS A 322 -11.73 13.58 -0.54
CA LYS A 322 -13.07 14.15 -0.30
C LYS A 322 -14.18 13.37 -1.00
N GLU A 323 -13.85 12.62 -2.05
CA GLU A 323 -14.78 11.81 -2.82
C GLU A 323 -14.65 10.31 -2.49
N LEU A 324 -15.72 9.56 -2.79
CA LEU A 324 -15.71 8.11 -2.71
C LEU A 324 -14.86 7.52 -3.84
N LEU A 325 -13.79 6.80 -3.50
CA LEU A 325 -13.03 6.00 -4.44
C LEU A 325 -13.77 4.68 -4.70
N THR A 326 -14.21 4.48 -5.96
CA THR A 326 -14.98 3.32 -6.43
C THR A 326 -14.15 2.42 -7.38
N PRO A 327 -14.52 1.14 -7.56
CA PRO A 327 -13.86 0.27 -8.55
C PRO A 327 -13.87 0.87 -9.96
N GLN A 328 -14.96 1.55 -10.34
CA GLN A 328 -15.12 2.21 -11.64
C GLN A 328 -14.13 3.37 -11.81
N THR A 329 -14.01 4.25 -10.81
CA THR A 329 -13.04 5.36 -10.83
C THR A 329 -11.59 4.87 -10.89
N CYS A 330 -11.26 3.77 -10.20
CA CYS A 330 -9.94 3.15 -10.32
C CYS A 330 -9.73 2.53 -11.71
N ALA A 331 -10.71 1.78 -12.23
CA ALA A 331 -10.63 1.12 -13.53
C ALA A 331 -10.42 2.09 -14.71
N TYR A 332 -10.93 3.32 -14.62
CA TYR A 332 -10.65 4.38 -15.62
C TYR A 332 -9.19 4.82 -15.65
N ASN A 333 -8.40 4.57 -14.59
CA ASN A 333 -6.98 4.94 -14.50
C ASN A 333 -6.04 3.75 -14.77
N ILE A 334 -6.56 2.53 -14.93
CA ILE A 334 -5.75 1.36 -15.32
C ILE A 334 -5.47 1.44 -16.82
N MET A 335 -4.28 1.93 -17.21
CA MET A 335 -3.81 1.94 -18.59
C MET A 335 -2.75 0.85 -18.79
N VAL A 336 -3.14 -0.27 -19.39
CA VAL A 336 -2.21 -1.33 -19.81
C VAL A 336 -2.77 -2.01 -21.06
N ARG A 337 -1.88 -2.45 -21.96
CA ARG A 337 -2.26 -3.10 -23.21
C ARG A 337 -2.61 -4.58 -22.97
N GLY A 338 -3.41 -5.14 -23.88
CA GLY A 338 -3.76 -6.55 -23.88
C GLY A 338 -4.84 -6.98 -22.90
N LEU A 339 -5.16 -8.28 -22.95
CA LEU A 339 -6.18 -8.94 -22.13
C LEU A 339 -5.91 -8.82 -20.62
N VAL A 340 -4.64 -8.62 -20.22
CA VAL A 340 -4.28 -8.43 -18.81
C VAL A 340 -4.97 -7.22 -18.18
N ARG A 341 -5.36 -6.21 -18.97
CA ARG A 341 -6.18 -5.09 -18.47
C ARG A 341 -7.52 -5.56 -17.88
N ILE A 342 -8.11 -6.62 -18.46
CA ILE A 342 -9.36 -7.22 -17.96
C ILE A 342 -9.11 -7.82 -16.58
N ARG A 343 -8.02 -8.58 -16.40
CA ARG A 343 -7.61 -9.12 -15.10
C ARG A 343 -7.35 -8.02 -14.07
N CYS A 344 -6.64 -6.95 -14.44
CA CYS A 344 -6.40 -5.80 -13.57
C CYS A 344 -7.70 -5.12 -13.11
N VAL A 345 -8.68 -4.95 -14.01
CA VAL A 345 -10.00 -4.35 -13.70
C VAL A 345 -10.90 -5.28 -12.89
N GLN A 346 -10.71 -6.59 -12.95
CA GLN A 346 -11.38 -7.54 -12.04
C GLN A 346 -10.76 -7.49 -10.62
N GLU A 347 -9.43 -7.37 -10.53
CA GLU A 347 -8.72 -7.43 -9.25
C GLU A 347 -8.73 -6.12 -8.47
N ILE A 348 -8.81 -4.96 -9.16
CA ILE A 348 -8.91 -3.64 -8.51
C ILE A 348 -10.09 -3.56 -7.54
N GLU A 349 -11.18 -4.28 -7.79
CA GLU A 349 -12.36 -4.34 -6.92
C GLU A 349 -12.05 -5.06 -5.61
N ARG A 350 -11.47 -6.27 -5.66
CA ARG A 350 -11.04 -7.02 -4.47
C ARG A 350 -10.04 -6.21 -3.63
N ILE A 351 -9.04 -5.61 -4.28
CA ILE A 351 -7.99 -4.84 -3.61
C ILE A 351 -8.58 -3.57 -2.95
N LEU A 352 -9.45 -2.85 -3.65
CA LEU A 352 -10.10 -1.64 -3.11
C LEU A 352 -11.01 -1.95 -1.91
N TYR A 353 -11.79 -3.05 -1.94
CA TYR A 353 -12.59 -3.46 -0.79
C TYR A 353 -11.73 -3.90 0.40
N PHE A 354 -10.62 -4.64 0.17
CA PHE A 354 -9.65 -4.94 1.21
C PHE A 354 -9.06 -3.67 1.85
N MET A 355 -8.57 -2.74 1.03
CA MET A 355 -7.95 -1.50 1.51
C MET A 355 -8.95 -0.61 2.25
N THR A 356 -10.20 -0.56 1.78
CA THR A 356 -11.29 0.15 2.46
C THR A 356 -11.63 -0.51 3.80
N ARG A 357 -11.75 -1.85 3.84
CA ARG A 357 -12.01 -2.64 5.06
C ARG A 357 -10.88 -2.53 6.10
N LYS A 358 -9.63 -2.37 5.64
CA LYS A 358 -8.44 -2.10 6.48
C LYS A 358 -8.28 -0.61 6.84
N GLY A 359 -9.13 0.28 6.33
CA GLY A 359 -9.12 1.71 6.65
C GLY A 359 -8.01 2.53 5.99
N LEU A 360 -7.37 2.02 4.93
CA LEU A 360 -6.30 2.71 4.19
C LEU A 360 -6.83 3.79 3.22
N VAL A 361 -8.05 3.61 2.71
CA VAL A 361 -8.76 4.53 1.80
C VAL A 361 -10.25 4.56 2.17
N ASN A 362 -11.01 5.50 1.60
CA ASN A 362 -12.45 5.67 1.89
C ASN A 362 -12.74 5.85 3.39
N THR A 363 -11.83 6.54 4.07
CA THR A 363 -11.73 6.64 5.54
C THR A 363 -11.82 8.09 6.03
N GLY A 364 -11.62 8.31 7.33
CA GLY A 364 -11.75 9.62 7.97
C GLY A 364 -13.20 10.02 8.20
N VAL A 365 -13.54 11.29 7.91
CA VAL A 365 -14.90 11.84 8.07
C VAL A 365 -15.76 11.70 6.80
N LEU A 366 -15.28 10.97 5.80
CA LEU A 366 -16.09 10.64 4.61
C LEU A 366 -17.42 10.00 5.04
N SER A 367 -18.52 10.52 4.52
CA SER A 367 -19.87 10.02 4.79
C SER A 367 -20.52 9.55 3.50
N VAL A 368 -21.28 8.45 3.57
CA VAL A 368 -21.96 7.84 2.41
C VAL A 368 -23.47 7.91 2.57
N SER A 369 -24.17 8.12 1.46
CA SER A 369 -25.63 8.09 1.42
C SER A 369 -26.15 6.64 1.55
N PRO A 370 -27.38 6.43 2.07
CA PRO A 370 -28.02 5.12 2.04
C PRO A 370 -28.03 4.53 0.63
N GLY A 371 -27.54 3.29 0.48
CA GLY A 371 -27.41 2.61 -0.81
C GLY A 371 -26.06 2.84 -1.52
N GLN A 372 -25.18 3.70 -1.00
CA GLN A 372 -23.81 3.91 -1.49
C GLN A 372 -22.75 3.37 -0.50
N TYR A 373 -23.04 2.24 0.15
CA TYR A 373 -22.13 1.62 1.11
C TYR A 373 -20.82 1.17 0.46
N LEU A 374 -19.72 1.27 1.22
CA LEU A 374 -18.36 1.09 0.74
C LEU A 374 -17.98 -0.38 0.43
N LEU A 375 -18.67 -1.33 1.05
CA LEU A 375 -18.40 -2.77 0.90
C LEU A 375 -19.62 -3.49 0.30
N PRO A 376 -19.42 -4.64 -0.38
CA PRO A 376 -20.50 -5.46 -0.92
C PRO A 376 -21.53 -5.93 0.12
N LYS A 377 -22.73 -6.28 -0.35
CA LYS A 377 -23.87 -6.68 0.49
C LYS A 377 -23.61 -7.87 1.41
N GLU A 378 -22.64 -8.72 1.08
CA GLU A 378 -22.20 -9.85 1.91
C GLU A 378 -21.64 -9.44 3.28
N TYR A 379 -21.22 -8.17 3.43
CA TYR A 379 -20.76 -7.63 4.70
C TYR A 379 -21.89 -7.00 5.54
N HIS A 380 -23.04 -6.67 4.95
CA HIS A 380 -24.09 -5.83 5.56
C HIS A 380 -24.94 -6.56 6.61
N ASN A 381 -25.02 -7.90 6.55
CA ASN A 381 -25.95 -8.73 7.33
C ASN A 381 -25.55 -8.92 8.81
N LYS A 382 -24.96 -7.90 9.43
CA LYS A 382 -24.38 -7.93 10.78
C LYS A 382 -24.85 -6.75 11.63
N SER A 383 -24.92 -6.97 12.94
CA SER A 383 -25.22 -5.94 13.95
C SER A 383 -24.09 -5.80 14.96
N VAL A 384 -23.72 -4.56 15.29
CA VAL A 384 -22.66 -4.23 16.24
C VAL A 384 -23.14 -3.15 17.21
N ILE A 385 -22.91 -3.36 18.52
CA ILE A 385 -23.04 -2.29 19.52
C ILE A 385 -21.64 -1.80 19.91
N VAL A 386 -21.43 -0.49 19.88
CA VAL A 386 -20.20 0.18 20.31
C VAL A 386 -20.44 0.88 21.65
N ILE A 387 -19.61 0.59 22.66
CA ILE A 387 -19.70 1.25 23.97
C ILE A 387 -18.66 2.39 24.03
N GLY A 388 -19.15 3.61 24.23
CA GLY A 388 -18.38 4.85 24.25
C GLY A 388 -18.42 5.59 22.90
N ALA A 389 -18.72 6.89 22.95
CA ALA A 389 -18.72 7.82 21.80
C ALA A 389 -17.51 8.78 21.83
N GLY A 390 -16.35 8.28 22.27
CA GLY A 390 -15.05 8.95 22.08
C GLY A 390 -14.46 8.71 20.68
N PRO A 391 -13.22 9.20 20.41
CA PRO A 391 -12.58 9.06 19.10
C PRO A 391 -12.57 7.62 18.56
N ALA A 392 -12.21 6.64 19.41
CA ALA A 392 -12.15 5.23 19.01
C ALA A 392 -13.53 4.65 18.64
N GLY A 393 -14.54 4.86 19.47
CA GLY A 393 -15.89 4.38 19.22
C GLY A 393 -16.55 5.04 18.00
N LEU A 394 -16.37 6.35 17.83
CA LEU A 394 -16.90 7.08 16.68
C LEU A 394 -16.17 6.73 15.36
N ALA A 395 -14.85 6.52 15.39
CA ALA A 395 -14.11 6.05 14.22
C ALA A 395 -14.61 4.66 13.77
N ALA A 396 -14.75 3.72 14.71
CA ALA A 396 -15.29 2.39 14.42
C ALA A 396 -16.73 2.45 13.92
N ALA A 397 -17.59 3.25 14.55
CA ALA A 397 -18.99 3.38 14.15
C ALA A 397 -19.16 4.05 12.78
N ARG A 398 -18.37 5.10 12.47
CA ARG A 398 -18.33 5.74 11.14
C ARG A 398 -17.92 4.75 10.05
N GLN A 399 -16.87 3.95 10.28
CA GLN A 399 -16.40 2.94 9.34
C GLN A 399 -17.44 1.84 9.12
N LEU A 400 -17.93 1.21 10.19
CA LEU A 400 -18.93 0.14 10.11
C LEU A 400 -20.24 0.61 9.47
N HIS A 401 -20.73 1.82 9.79
CA HIS A 401 -21.88 2.43 9.10
C HIS A 401 -21.60 2.60 7.61
N ASN A 402 -20.44 3.16 7.25
CA ASN A 402 -20.07 3.33 5.84
C ASN A 402 -19.96 1.99 5.10
N PHE A 403 -19.56 0.91 5.77
CA PHE A 403 -19.54 -0.45 5.22
C PHE A 403 -20.94 -1.06 5.03
N GLY A 404 -22.01 -0.42 5.50
CA GLY A 404 -23.38 -0.92 5.43
C GLY A 404 -23.77 -1.87 6.57
N ILE A 405 -22.98 -1.91 7.65
CA ILE A 405 -23.25 -2.73 8.86
C ILE A 405 -24.16 -1.94 9.80
N LYS A 406 -25.12 -2.61 10.44
CA LYS A 406 -26.01 -1.98 11.44
C LYS A 406 -25.23 -1.70 12.72
N VAL A 407 -25.08 -0.42 13.08
CA VAL A 407 -24.35 0.01 14.29
C VAL A 407 -25.25 0.83 15.20
N MET A 408 -25.13 0.60 16.51
CA MET A 408 -25.64 1.48 17.57
C MET A 408 -24.50 1.82 18.53
N VAL A 409 -24.38 3.08 18.91
CA VAL A 409 -23.37 3.56 19.88
C VAL A 409 -24.06 3.89 21.20
N LEU A 410 -23.56 3.36 22.31
CA LEU A 410 -24.08 3.61 23.66
C LEU A 410 -23.04 4.40 24.46
N GLU A 411 -23.38 5.62 24.87
CA GLU A 411 -22.50 6.53 25.60
C GLU A 411 -23.07 6.82 26.99
N ALA A 412 -22.22 6.73 28.01
CA ALA A 412 -22.59 6.92 29.40
C ALA A 412 -22.93 8.39 29.73
N ARG A 413 -22.22 9.33 29.11
CA ARG A 413 -22.38 10.78 29.31
C ARG A 413 -23.55 11.34 28.50
N ASP A 414 -23.86 12.59 28.78
CA ASP A 414 -24.82 13.43 28.07
C ASP A 414 -24.24 14.12 26.83
N ARG A 415 -23.00 13.77 26.44
CA ARG A 415 -22.30 14.28 25.25
C ARG A 415 -21.38 13.21 24.64
N ILE A 416 -21.06 13.40 23.36
CA ILE A 416 -20.01 12.64 22.66
C ILE A 416 -18.60 13.22 22.94
N GLY A 417 -17.58 12.65 22.29
CA GLY A 417 -16.18 13.12 22.30
C GLY A 417 -15.32 12.57 23.44
N GLY A 418 -15.92 12.26 24.59
CA GLY A 418 -15.19 11.69 25.73
C GLY A 418 -14.07 12.62 26.24
N ARG A 419 -12.81 12.25 25.97
CA ARG A 419 -11.61 13.06 26.30
C ARG A 419 -11.31 14.17 25.28
N VAL A 420 -12.00 14.21 24.14
CA VAL A 420 -12.17 15.43 23.35
C VAL A 420 -13.37 16.19 23.94
N TRP A 421 -13.13 17.44 24.31
CA TRP A 421 -14.16 18.37 24.79
C TRP A 421 -13.61 19.78 24.68
N ASP A 422 -14.16 20.56 23.77
CA ASP A 422 -13.67 21.90 23.49
C ASP A 422 -14.62 22.95 24.06
N ASP A 423 -14.04 24.09 24.43
CA ASP A 423 -14.73 25.25 24.98
C ASP A 423 -14.64 26.40 23.97
N THR A 424 -15.80 26.88 23.51
CA THR A 424 -15.94 27.97 22.53
C THR A 424 -16.44 29.33 23.07
N PRO A 425 -16.60 29.62 24.39
CA PRO A 425 -17.08 30.92 24.84
C PRO A 425 -16.01 32.02 24.74
N PHE A 426 -14.74 31.67 24.51
CA PHE A 426 -13.66 32.63 24.32
C PHE A 426 -13.79 33.30 22.95
N LYS A 427 -13.81 34.64 22.93
CA LYS A 427 -14.11 35.44 21.74
C LYS A 427 -13.15 35.13 20.58
N GLY A 428 -13.61 34.31 19.64
CA GLY A 428 -12.86 33.93 18.43
C GLY A 428 -11.78 32.86 18.65
N VAL A 429 -11.79 32.13 19.78
CA VAL A 429 -10.80 31.09 20.09
C VAL A 429 -11.50 29.85 20.65
N THR A 430 -11.16 28.68 20.10
CA THR A 430 -11.53 27.38 20.69
C THR A 430 -10.41 26.90 21.62
N VAL A 431 -10.74 26.52 22.85
CA VAL A 431 -9.78 25.97 23.83
C VAL A 431 -10.20 24.55 24.21
N GLY A 432 -9.34 23.57 23.94
CA GLY A 432 -9.56 22.19 24.34
C GLY A 432 -9.45 22.02 25.86
N ARG A 433 -10.47 21.46 26.50
CA ARG A 433 -10.41 20.95 27.89
C ARG A 433 -9.67 19.60 27.97
N GLY A 434 -9.31 19.04 26.81
CA GLY A 434 -8.58 17.79 26.63
C GLY A 434 -7.62 17.92 25.45
N ALA A 435 -7.67 16.98 24.50
CA ALA A 435 -6.76 17.00 23.34
C ALA A 435 -6.99 18.23 22.44
N GLN A 436 -5.91 18.92 22.05
CA GLN A 436 -5.91 19.98 21.03
C GLN A 436 -4.65 20.00 20.11
N ILE A 437 -3.58 19.29 20.49
CA ILE A 437 -2.35 19.15 19.70
C ILE A 437 -2.43 17.89 18.83
N VAL A 438 -1.91 17.98 17.60
CA VAL A 438 -1.64 16.85 16.70
C VAL A 438 -0.13 16.60 16.71
N ASN A 439 0.29 15.41 17.15
CA ASN A 439 1.70 15.01 17.19
C ASN A 439 2.08 14.26 15.91
N GLY A 440 3.01 14.82 15.13
CA GLY A 440 3.40 14.33 13.81
C GLY A 440 2.25 14.35 12.79
N CYS A 441 2.25 15.31 11.86
CA CYS A 441 1.16 15.45 10.89
C CYS A 441 1.32 14.56 9.63
N ILE A 442 2.52 14.08 9.28
CA ILE A 442 2.73 13.25 8.09
C ILE A 442 1.99 11.91 8.25
N ASN A 443 1.15 11.58 7.28
CA ASN A 443 0.23 10.43 7.22
C ASN A 443 -0.77 10.31 8.38
N ASN A 444 -0.85 11.31 9.26
CA ASN A 444 -1.75 11.28 10.39
C ASN A 444 -3.22 11.30 9.92
N PRO A 445 -4.10 10.40 10.41
CA PRO A 445 -5.52 10.41 10.05
C PRO A 445 -6.20 11.76 10.35
N VAL A 446 -5.71 12.50 11.34
CA VAL A 446 -6.18 13.87 11.64
C VAL A 446 -5.91 14.82 10.47
N SER A 447 -4.74 14.73 9.83
CA SER A 447 -4.41 15.52 8.63
C SER A 447 -5.35 15.21 7.46
N ILE A 448 -5.71 13.94 7.26
CA ILE A 448 -6.69 13.53 6.23
C ILE A 448 -8.07 14.11 6.56
N MET A 449 -8.52 14.03 7.81
CA MET A 449 -9.82 14.58 8.24
C MET A 449 -9.85 16.11 8.18
N CYS A 450 -8.75 16.79 8.49
CA CYS A 450 -8.61 18.23 8.31
C CYS A 450 -8.72 18.64 6.84
N GLU A 451 -8.02 17.94 5.93
CA GLU A 451 -8.15 18.16 4.48
C GLU A 451 -9.59 17.94 4.02
N GLN A 452 -10.24 16.85 4.43
CA GLN A 452 -11.64 16.52 4.09
C GLN A 452 -12.63 17.61 4.49
N ILE A 453 -12.44 18.27 5.63
CA ILE A 453 -13.32 19.35 6.13
C ILE A 453 -12.88 20.74 5.63
N GLY A 454 -11.63 20.89 5.18
CA GLY A 454 -11.03 22.19 4.84
C GLY A 454 -10.52 22.98 6.06
N ILE A 455 -10.05 22.28 7.10
CA ILE A 455 -9.50 22.89 8.32
C ILE A 455 -7.98 23.04 8.21
N THR A 456 -7.47 24.23 8.51
CA THR A 456 -6.03 24.49 8.62
C THR A 456 -5.53 24.21 10.04
N MET A 457 -4.39 23.52 10.16
CA MET A 457 -3.69 23.33 11.43
C MET A 457 -2.53 24.33 11.56
N ARG A 458 -2.19 24.76 12.78
CA ARG A 458 -1.10 25.73 13.01
C ARG A 458 0.13 25.00 13.55
N LYS A 459 1.21 24.93 12.76
CA LYS A 459 2.52 24.43 13.20
C LYS A 459 2.99 25.12 14.49
N LEU A 460 3.39 24.31 15.47
CA LEU A 460 4.06 24.77 16.68
C LEU A 460 5.50 25.19 16.33
N LYS A 461 5.99 26.25 16.97
CA LYS A 461 7.37 26.72 16.79
C LYS A 461 8.28 25.97 17.76
N GLU A 462 9.52 25.73 17.34
CA GLU A 462 10.56 25.10 18.16
C GLU A 462 10.96 25.97 19.37
N LYS A 463 10.90 27.30 19.24
CA LYS A 463 11.27 28.22 20.33
C LYS A 463 10.27 28.15 21.49
N CYS A 464 10.74 27.65 22.63
CA CYS A 464 10.06 27.63 23.92
C CYS A 464 11.01 28.18 25.00
N ASP A 465 10.92 29.47 25.32
CA ASP A 465 11.83 30.08 26.30
C ASP A 465 11.48 29.63 27.73
N LEU A 466 12.48 29.18 28.50
CA LEU A 466 12.29 28.88 29.92
C LEU A 466 12.27 30.18 30.75
N ILE A 467 11.10 30.50 31.30
CA ILE A 467 10.86 31.72 32.08
C ILE A 467 10.87 31.38 33.57
N GLN A 468 11.73 32.06 34.32
CA GLN A 468 11.88 31.93 35.77
C GLN A 468 10.79 32.70 36.51
N GLU A 469 10.58 32.35 37.78
CA GLU A 469 9.83 33.21 38.71
C GLU A 469 10.41 34.63 38.71
N GLY A 470 9.54 35.64 38.65
CA GLY A 470 9.94 37.04 38.44
C GLY A 470 10.13 37.45 36.96
N GLY A 471 9.91 36.55 35.99
CA GLY A 471 9.85 36.88 34.57
C GLY A 471 11.20 36.96 33.86
N ARG A 472 12.30 36.57 34.52
CA ARG A 472 13.63 36.50 33.91
C ARG A 472 13.72 35.28 32.98
N LEU A 473 14.32 35.45 31.80
CA LEU A 473 14.65 34.33 30.92
C LEU A 473 15.88 33.60 31.43
N THR A 474 15.85 32.26 31.36
CA THR A 474 17.05 31.43 31.57
C THR A 474 18.09 31.70 30.48
N ASP A 475 19.36 31.65 30.89
CA ASP A 475 20.48 31.81 29.97
C ASP A 475 20.51 30.62 28.99
N PRO A 476 20.55 30.85 27.66
CA PRO A 476 20.64 29.76 26.67
C PRO A 476 21.83 28.81 26.91
N ALA A 477 22.91 29.25 27.55
CA ALA A 477 24.04 28.38 27.90
C ALA A 477 23.73 27.42 29.08
N ILE A 478 22.78 27.78 29.96
CA ILE A 478 22.28 26.90 31.03
C ILE A 478 21.24 25.94 30.44
N ASP A 479 20.31 26.45 29.63
CA ASP A 479 19.26 25.69 28.96
C ASP A 479 19.85 24.53 28.14
N ASN A 480 20.73 24.83 27.18
CA ASN A 480 21.42 23.82 26.36
C ASN A 480 22.26 22.82 27.17
N ARG A 481 22.80 23.23 28.33
CA ARG A 481 23.62 22.35 29.19
C ARG A 481 22.73 21.34 29.92
N MET A 482 21.60 21.78 30.44
CA MET A 482 20.71 20.92 31.22
C MET A 482 19.86 20.02 30.33
N ASP A 483 19.49 20.47 29.12
CA ASP A 483 18.95 19.58 28.08
C ASP A 483 19.95 18.47 27.73
N PHE A 484 21.22 18.81 27.51
CA PHE A 484 22.26 17.80 27.26
C PHE A 484 22.39 16.78 28.40
N HIS A 485 22.47 17.23 29.66
CA HIS A 485 22.56 16.32 30.81
C HIS A 485 21.30 15.45 30.97
N PHE A 486 20.10 16.03 30.81
CA PHE A 486 18.84 15.29 30.87
C PHE A 486 18.79 14.14 29.84
N ASN A 487 19.11 14.43 28.58
CA ASN A 487 19.14 13.41 27.53
C ASN A 487 20.23 12.36 27.76
N ALA A 488 21.43 12.77 28.23
CA ALA A 488 22.50 11.84 28.58
C ALA A 488 22.13 10.88 29.74
N ILE A 489 21.31 11.31 30.70
CA ILE A 489 20.77 10.43 31.74
C ILE A 489 19.82 9.40 31.12
N LEU A 490 18.95 9.81 30.19
CA LEU A 490 18.06 8.89 29.47
C LEU A 490 18.82 7.87 28.61
N ASP A 491 19.94 8.26 27.99
CA ASP A 491 20.83 7.33 27.29
C ASP A 491 21.39 6.23 28.23
N VAL A 492 21.78 6.60 29.45
CA VAL A 492 22.26 5.64 30.47
C VAL A 492 21.12 4.74 30.98
N VAL A 493 19.89 5.27 31.13
CA VAL A 493 18.69 4.46 31.41
C VAL A 493 18.45 3.46 30.26
N ALA A 494 18.60 3.92 29.02
CA ALA A 494 18.40 3.12 27.81
C ALA A 494 19.46 2.02 27.64
N GLU A 495 20.71 2.25 28.10
CA GLU A 495 21.75 1.22 28.20
C GLU A 495 21.42 0.21 29.32
N TRP A 496 21.12 0.71 30.53
CA TRP A 496 20.85 -0.11 31.72
C TRP A 496 19.74 -1.15 31.49
N ARG A 497 18.70 -0.82 30.71
CA ARG A 497 17.52 -1.67 30.51
C ARG A 497 17.69 -2.80 29.50
N LYS A 498 18.75 -2.81 28.66
CA LYS A 498 18.87 -3.72 27.49
C LYS A 498 18.81 -5.21 27.84
N ASP A 499 19.40 -5.60 28.96
CA ASP A 499 19.48 -6.97 29.47
C ASP A 499 18.45 -7.27 30.58
N LYS A 500 17.59 -6.30 30.94
CA LYS A 500 16.66 -6.42 32.08
C LYS A 500 15.35 -7.05 31.64
N THR A 501 14.84 -7.99 32.43
CA THR A 501 13.51 -8.60 32.27
C THR A 501 12.42 -7.76 32.96
N GLN A 502 11.13 -8.06 32.71
CA GLN A 502 10.01 -7.40 33.40
C GLN A 502 10.06 -7.55 34.93
N LEU A 503 10.65 -8.62 35.45
CA LEU A 503 10.82 -8.86 36.90
C LEU A 503 11.96 -8.02 37.51
N GLN A 504 12.76 -7.35 36.66
CA GLN A 504 13.88 -6.48 37.03
C GLN A 504 13.62 -5.04 36.59
N ASP A 505 12.35 -4.70 36.32
CA ASP A 505 11.94 -3.33 36.04
C ASP A 505 12.04 -2.48 37.31
N ALA A 506 12.20 -1.18 37.12
CA ALA A 506 12.28 -0.19 38.18
C ALA A 506 11.51 1.07 37.75
N PRO A 507 11.07 1.91 38.69
CA PRO A 507 10.54 3.21 38.33
C PRO A 507 11.56 4.08 37.60
N LEU A 508 11.10 4.81 36.58
CA LEU A 508 11.93 5.70 35.78
C LEU A 508 12.52 6.83 36.63
N GLY A 509 11.71 7.39 37.54
CA GLY A 509 12.16 8.42 38.49
C GLY A 509 13.30 7.94 39.38
N ASP A 510 13.15 6.75 39.98
CA ASP A 510 14.19 6.12 40.82
C ASP A 510 15.50 5.94 40.05
N LYS A 511 15.40 5.40 38.82
CA LYS A 511 16.60 5.11 38.01
C LYS A 511 17.29 6.39 37.53
N ILE A 512 16.53 7.41 37.15
CA ILE A 512 17.06 8.75 36.82
C ILE A 512 17.79 9.32 38.05
N GLN A 513 17.18 9.30 39.23
CA GLN A 513 17.77 9.85 40.45
C GLN A 513 19.05 9.13 40.87
N GLU A 514 19.08 7.79 40.76
CA GLU A 514 20.27 6.95 40.97
C GLU A 514 21.42 7.37 40.04
N ILE A 515 21.15 7.50 38.74
CA ILE A 515 22.15 7.89 37.72
C ILE A 515 22.62 9.33 37.94
N CYS A 516 21.72 10.28 38.23
CA CYS A 516 22.08 11.67 38.52
C CYS A 516 23.07 11.76 39.69
N LYS A 517 22.79 11.02 40.77
CA LYS A 517 23.62 11.00 41.96
C LYS A 517 25.00 10.39 41.66
N ALA A 518 25.05 9.24 40.99
CA ALA A 518 26.30 8.61 40.59
C ALA A 518 27.15 9.53 39.68
N PHE A 519 26.53 10.20 38.71
CA PHE A 519 27.21 11.15 37.82
C PHE A 519 27.82 12.34 38.57
N VAL A 520 27.11 12.92 39.54
CA VAL A 520 27.63 14.01 40.40
C VAL A 520 28.80 13.52 41.27
N GLU A 521 28.68 12.32 41.85
CA GLU A 521 29.73 11.72 42.68
C GLU A 521 31.00 11.35 41.88
N GLU A 522 30.86 10.85 40.65
CA GLU A 522 31.99 10.47 39.79
C GLU A 522 32.68 11.67 39.11
N SER A 523 31.92 12.67 38.67
CA SER A 523 32.46 13.82 37.93
C SER A 523 32.98 14.95 38.84
N GLY A 524 32.50 15.03 40.08
CA GLY A 524 32.74 16.16 40.98
C GLY A 524 32.08 17.47 40.53
N ILE A 525 31.21 17.44 39.51
CA ILE A 525 30.42 18.60 39.08
C ILE A 525 29.40 18.95 40.16
N GLN A 526 29.26 20.24 40.46
CA GLN A 526 28.15 20.78 41.26
C GLN A 526 27.28 21.63 40.35
N PHE A 527 26.00 21.25 40.24
CA PHE A 527 24.99 22.09 39.59
C PHE A 527 24.60 23.24 40.51
N SER A 528 24.35 24.40 39.92
CA SER A 528 23.71 25.53 40.61
C SER A 528 22.22 25.27 40.82
N GLU A 529 21.61 25.96 41.78
CA GLU A 529 20.16 25.91 42.04
C GLU A 529 19.32 26.20 40.78
N MET A 530 19.84 27.01 39.85
CA MET A 530 19.19 27.27 38.56
C MET A 530 19.24 26.07 37.62
N GLU A 531 20.39 25.39 37.53
CA GLU A 531 20.57 24.19 36.72
C GLU A 531 19.70 23.04 37.25
N GLU A 532 19.62 22.86 38.57
CA GLU A 532 18.70 21.89 39.19
C GLU A 532 17.23 22.18 38.85
N LYS A 533 16.80 23.45 38.90
CA LYS A 533 15.43 23.85 38.53
C LYS A 533 15.12 23.61 37.04
N VAL A 534 16.09 23.82 36.15
CA VAL A 534 15.92 23.50 34.72
C VAL A 534 15.84 21.99 34.51
N LEU A 535 16.65 21.18 35.22
CA LEU A 535 16.53 19.72 35.17
C LEU A 535 15.14 19.24 35.65
N GLN A 536 14.61 19.83 36.73
CA GLN A 536 13.24 19.55 37.19
C GLN A 536 12.17 19.94 36.16
N PHE A 537 12.37 21.00 35.37
CA PHE A 537 11.49 21.32 34.24
C PHE A 537 11.46 20.17 33.21
N HIS A 538 12.61 19.64 32.77
CA HIS A 538 12.65 18.52 31.82
C HIS A 538 11.98 17.26 32.40
N LEU A 539 12.19 16.95 33.68
CA LEU A 539 11.52 15.85 34.37
C LEU A 539 9.99 16.04 34.40
N SER A 540 9.50 17.25 34.73
CA SER A 540 8.06 17.55 34.73
C SER A 540 7.44 17.51 33.32
N ASN A 541 8.21 17.81 32.28
CA ASN A 541 7.77 17.67 30.89
C ASN A 541 7.65 16.18 30.47
N LEU A 542 8.50 15.31 31.02
CA LEU A 542 8.37 13.87 30.87
C LEU A 542 7.17 13.31 31.65
N GLU A 543 6.90 13.80 32.87
CA GLU A 543 5.68 13.48 33.62
C GLU A 543 4.41 13.90 32.86
N TYR A 544 4.42 15.08 32.23
CA TYR A 544 3.36 15.55 31.35
C TYR A 544 3.13 14.59 30.16
N ALA A 545 4.20 14.11 29.52
CA ALA A 545 4.10 13.16 28.41
C ALA A 545 3.54 11.79 28.86
N CYS A 546 3.97 11.28 30.01
CA CYS A 546 3.48 10.02 30.59
C CYS A 546 2.08 10.14 31.22
N GLY A 547 1.68 11.34 31.65
CA GLY A 547 0.45 11.58 32.42
C GLY A 547 0.49 10.98 33.83
N SER A 548 1.68 10.77 34.39
CA SER A 548 1.94 10.13 35.69
C SER A 548 3.24 10.67 36.27
N ASN A 549 3.41 10.57 37.60
CA ASN A 549 4.70 10.83 38.23
C ASN A 549 5.73 9.74 37.83
N LEU A 550 7.00 10.11 37.65
CA LEU A 550 8.01 9.17 37.13
C LEU A 550 8.31 7.97 38.06
N HIS A 551 7.95 8.04 39.34
CA HIS A 551 8.06 6.91 40.27
C HIS A 551 6.95 5.84 40.07
N GLU A 552 5.98 6.09 39.18
CA GLU A 552 4.95 5.12 38.77
C GLU A 552 5.15 4.60 37.34
N VAL A 553 6.13 5.14 36.60
CA VAL A 553 6.39 4.83 35.18
C VAL A 553 7.54 3.81 35.07
N SER A 554 7.37 2.80 34.20
CA SER A 554 8.39 1.78 33.92
C SER A 554 9.64 2.36 33.25
N ALA A 555 10.82 2.22 33.87
CA ALA A 555 12.10 2.59 33.23
C ALA A 555 12.38 1.75 31.96
N ARG A 556 11.93 0.49 31.94
CA ARG A 556 12.13 -0.40 30.79
C ARG A 556 11.18 -0.11 29.61
N SER A 557 10.07 0.61 29.81
CA SER A 557 8.98 0.65 28.81
C SER A 557 8.21 1.97 28.74
N TRP A 558 8.74 3.08 29.26
CA TRP A 558 8.10 4.40 29.17
C TRP A 558 7.89 4.91 27.72
N ASP A 559 8.80 4.55 26.82
CA ASP A 559 8.90 4.90 25.39
C ASP A 559 8.65 3.67 24.48
N HIS A 560 8.01 2.62 24.99
CA HIS A 560 7.94 1.31 24.31
C HIS A 560 7.31 1.35 22.90
N ASN A 561 6.56 2.40 22.58
CA ASN A 561 5.95 2.62 21.27
C ASN A 561 7.00 2.98 20.21
N GLU A 562 8.11 3.63 20.57
CA GLU A 562 9.16 4.09 19.64
C GLU A 562 9.99 2.93 19.03
N PHE A 563 9.83 1.71 19.54
CA PHE A 563 10.22 0.50 18.81
C PHE A 563 9.54 0.39 17.43
N PHE A 564 8.33 0.94 17.29
CA PHE A 564 7.61 1.05 16.03
C PHE A 564 7.75 2.46 15.45
N ALA A 565 7.71 2.56 14.12
CA ALA A 565 7.72 3.83 13.39
C ALA A 565 6.59 4.78 13.85
N GLN A 566 6.96 5.96 14.36
CA GLN A 566 6.02 6.99 14.83
C GLN A 566 5.60 7.96 13.72
N PHE A 567 4.59 8.80 13.99
CA PHE A 567 4.18 9.85 13.07
C PHE A 567 5.25 10.95 12.97
N ALA A 568 5.61 11.33 11.74
CA ALA A 568 6.67 12.28 11.47
C ALA A 568 6.14 13.68 11.12
N GLY A 569 7.06 14.64 11.00
CA GLY A 569 6.78 16.01 10.55
C GLY A 569 6.17 16.89 11.65
N ASP A 570 5.38 17.88 11.23
CA ASP A 570 4.97 18.96 12.13
C ASP A 570 4.11 18.49 13.31
N HIS A 571 4.42 19.01 14.51
CA HIS A 571 3.45 19.08 15.60
C HIS A 571 2.61 20.34 15.41
N THR A 572 1.29 20.24 15.49
CA THR A 572 0.38 21.35 15.20
C THR A 572 -0.69 21.54 16.27
N MET A 573 -1.13 22.78 16.45
CA MET A 573 -2.34 23.11 17.17
C MET A 573 -3.54 23.03 16.22
N LEU A 574 -4.53 22.20 16.55
CA LEU A 574 -5.82 22.17 15.85
C LEU A 574 -6.68 23.33 16.39
N THR A 575 -6.51 24.51 15.79
CA THR A 575 -7.11 25.77 16.27
C THR A 575 -8.63 25.78 16.27
N SER A 576 -9.27 24.96 15.42
CA SER A 576 -10.73 24.78 15.40
C SER A 576 -11.24 23.87 16.52
N GLY A 577 -10.35 23.12 17.19
CA GLY A 577 -10.70 22.07 18.15
C GLY A 577 -10.93 20.70 17.49
N TYR A 578 -10.73 19.62 18.25
CA TYR A 578 -11.02 18.26 17.78
C TYR A 578 -12.53 17.95 17.73
N SER A 579 -13.36 18.71 18.45
CA SER A 579 -14.83 18.63 18.43
C SER A 579 -15.38 18.63 17.00
N VAL A 580 -14.85 19.48 16.11
CA VAL A 580 -15.29 19.56 14.71
C VAL A 580 -15.11 18.22 13.97
N ILE A 581 -14.06 17.46 14.28
CA ILE A 581 -13.85 16.11 13.72
C ILE A 581 -14.79 15.10 14.37
N ILE A 582 -14.95 15.17 15.70
CA ILE A 582 -15.86 14.30 16.48
C ILE A 582 -17.31 14.42 15.98
N ASP A 583 -17.80 15.65 15.79
CA ASP A 583 -19.16 15.92 15.30
C ASP A 583 -19.36 15.39 13.87
N ARG A 584 -18.33 15.50 13.02
CA ARG A 584 -18.35 14.96 11.64
C ARG A 584 -18.32 13.44 11.60
N LEU A 585 -17.59 12.77 12.50
CA LEU A 585 -17.64 11.31 12.63
C LEU A 585 -19.01 10.85 13.13
N ALA A 586 -19.58 11.54 14.12
CA ALA A 586 -20.87 11.23 14.73
C ALA A 586 -22.10 11.50 13.82
N ALA A 587 -21.96 12.37 12.82
CA ALA A 587 -23.05 12.80 11.96
C ALA A 587 -23.78 11.61 11.28
N GLY A 588 -25.07 11.47 11.59
CA GLY A 588 -25.96 10.45 11.02
C GLY A 588 -25.90 9.07 11.69
N LEU A 589 -25.14 8.89 12.78
CA LEU A 589 -25.07 7.61 13.51
C LEU A 589 -26.18 7.48 14.57
N ASP A 590 -26.61 6.24 14.86
CA ASP A 590 -27.51 5.95 15.99
C ASP A 590 -26.72 5.96 17.31
N ILE A 591 -26.72 7.10 18.01
CA ILE A 591 -26.02 7.30 19.28
C ILE A 591 -27.03 7.50 20.42
N ARG A 592 -26.99 6.64 21.43
CA ARG A 592 -27.76 6.75 22.67
C ARG A 592 -26.88 7.30 23.78
N LEU A 593 -27.04 8.58 24.06
CA LEU A 593 -26.44 9.26 25.21
C LEU A 593 -27.13 8.82 26.51
N LYS A 594 -26.52 9.14 27.67
CA LYS A 594 -27.02 8.81 29.02
C LYS A 594 -27.39 7.32 29.18
N SER A 595 -26.66 6.45 28.47
CA SER A 595 -26.88 4.99 28.41
C SER A 595 -25.66 4.23 28.94
N PRO A 596 -25.28 4.40 30.23
CA PRO A 596 -24.15 3.70 30.80
C PRO A 596 -24.41 2.19 30.87
N ILE A 597 -23.61 1.40 30.17
CA ILE A 597 -23.64 -0.07 30.24
C ILE A 597 -22.98 -0.54 31.54
N ARG A 598 -23.60 -1.55 32.18
CA ARG A 598 -23.13 -2.20 33.40
C ARG A 598 -22.71 -3.65 33.20
N ASN A 599 -23.39 -4.39 32.32
CA ASN A 599 -23.16 -5.82 32.12
C ASN A 599 -23.15 -6.18 30.62
N ILE A 600 -22.24 -7.04 30.19
CA ILE A 600 -22.14 -7.61 28.84
C ILE A 600 -22.18 -9.14 28.93
N ASP A 601 -23.33 -9.75 28.64
CA ASP A 601 -23.44 -11.19 28.48
C ASP A 601 -23.16 -11.58 27.02
N TYR A 602 -22.12 -12.39 26.81
CA TYR A 602 -21.72 -12.95 25.51
C TYR A 602 -21.70 -14.49 25.50
N ALA A 603 -22.38 -15.13 26.47
CA ALA A 603 -22.51 -16.59 26.51
C ALA A 603 -23.58 -17.13 25.53
N GLY A 604 -24.51 -16.26 25.10
CA GLY A 604 -25.56 -16.58 24.13
C GLY A 604 -25.13 -16.51 22.65
N GLN A 605 -26.09 -16.68 21.74
CA GLN A 605 -25.86 -16.53 20.29
C GLN A 605 -25.67 -15.06 19.85
N GLU A 606 -26.33 -14.13 20.54
CA GLU A 606 -26.10 -12.70 20.45
C GLU A 606 -25.54 -12.18 21.78
N VAL A 607 -24.82 -11.06 21.74
CA VAL A 607 -24.37 -10.34 22.92
C VAL A 607 -25.53 -9.53 23.47
N CYS A 608 -25.82 -9.67 24.76
CA CYS A 608 -26.83 -8.90 25.49
C CYS A 608 -26.14 -7.89 26.43
N LEU A 609 -26.42 -6.61 26.25
CA LEU A 609 -25.90 -5.53 27.08
C LEU A 609 -27.01 -4.98 27.96
N THR A 610 -26.72 -4.78 29.25
CA THR A 610 -27.67 -4.17 30.20
C THR A 610 -27.12 -2.84 30.73
N ALA A 611 -27.92 -1.79 30.60
CA ALA A 611 -27.63 -0.46 31.13
C ALA A 611 -27.92 -0.36 32.64
N VAL A 612 -27.36 0.66 33.31
CA VAL A 612 -27.57 0.91 34.76
C VAL A 612 -29.04 1.13 35.11
N ASP A 613 -29.85 1.64 34.18
CA ASP A 613 -31.30 1.83 34.34
C ASP A 613 -32.15 0.59 34.00
N GLY A 614 -31.50 -0.55 33.73
CA GLY A 614 -32.15 -1.83 33.41
C GLY A 614 -32.55 -2.00 31.95
N LYS A 615 -32.33 -1.02 31.06
CA LYS A 615 -32.57 -1.20 29.62
C LYS A 615 -31.61 -2.23 29.03
N THR A 616 -32.13 -3.12 28.19
CA THR A 616 -31.36 -4.15 27.48
C THR A 616 -31.22 -3.84 25.99
N PHE A 617 -30.09 -4.26 25.41
CA PHE A 617 -29.76 -4.11 24.00
C PHE A 617 -29.10 -5.39 23.49
N THR A 618 -29.39 -5.84 22.27
CA THR A 618 -28.73 -7.02 21.68
C THR A 618 -28.07 -6.73 20.32
N ALA A 619 -26.97 -7.41 20.05
CA ALA A 619 -26.29 -7.42 18.76
C ALA A 619 -25.41 -8.66 18.60
N GLN A 620 -25.05 -9.01 17.36
CA GLN A 620 -24.16 -10.15 17.05
C GLN A 620 -22.71 -9.92 17.52
N LYS A 621 -22.30 -8.66 17.70
CA LYS A 621 -20.97 -8.24 18.15
C LYS A 621 -21.07 -7.03 19.07
N VAL A 622 -20.09 -6.90 19.97
CA VAL A 622 -19.87 -5.73 20.81
C VAL A 622 -18.44 -5.22 20.61
N LEU A 623 -18.25 -3.90 20.66
CA LEU A 623 -16.96 -3.24 20.71
C LEU A 623 -16.91 -2.32 21.94
N VAL A 624 -15.98 -2.57 22.85
CA VAL A 624 -15.82 -1.78 24.08
C VAL A 624 -14.71 -0.76 23.89
N THR A 625 -15.03 0.55 23.99
CA THR A 625 -14.04 1.65 23.84
C THR A 625 -13.94 2.54 25.09
N VAL A 626 -14.36 2.01 26.24
CA VAL A 626 -14.31 2.75 27.52
C VAL A 626 -12.85 3.01 27.96
N PRO A 627 -12.58 4.08 28.73
CA PRO A 627 -11.24 4.37 29.23
C PRO A 627 -10.67 3.24 30.10
N VAL A 628 -9.35 3.04 30.07
CA VAL A 628 -8.62 2.00 30.84
C VAL A 628 -8.98 2.03 32.34
N ALA A 629 -9.10 3.22 32.93
CA ALA A 629 -9.49 3.39 34.33
C ALA A 629 -10.91 2.89 34.68
N LEU A 630 -11.80 2.69 33.70
CA LEU A 630 -13.10 2.02 33.91
C LEU A 630 -12.99 0.50 33.79
N LEU A 631 -12.10 -0.01 32.94
CA LEU A 631 -11.79 -1.44 32.87
C LEU A 631 -11.13 -1.92 34.17
N GLN A 632 -10.12 -1.19 34.66
CA GLN A 632 -9.44 -1.47 35.93
C GLN A 632 -10.39 -1.48 37.14
N LYS A 633 -11.47 -0.69 37.09
CA LYS A 633 -12.49 -0.63 38.15
C LYS A 633 -13.60 -1.67 38.01
N GLY A 634 -13.59 -2.50 36.97
CA GLY A 634 -14.68 -3.45 36.68
C GLY A 634 -16.03 -2.74 36.51
N ALA A 635 -16.04 -1.51 35.97
CA ALA A 635 -17.25 -0.69 35.86
C ALA A 635 -18.26 -1.24 34.83
N VAL A 636 -17.78 -2.10 33.92
CA VAL A 636 -18.57 -2.96 33.05
C VAL A 636 -18.17 -4.40 33.38
N GLN A 637 -19.15 -5.24 33.67
CA GLN A 637 -19.01 -6.66 34.02
C GLN A 637 -19.26 -7.55 32.80
#